data_AF-A0A8S3KC88-F1
#
_entry.id   AF-A0A8S3KC88-F1
#
_cell.length_a   1.000
_cell.length_b   1.000
_cell.length_c   1.000
_cell.angle_alpha   90.00
_cell.angle_beta   90.00
_cell.angle_gamma   90.00
#
_symmetry.space_group_name_H-M   'P 1'
#
loop_
_entity.id
_entity.type
_entity.pdbx_description
1 polymer ?
#
loop_
_entity_poly.entity_id
_entity_poly.type
_entity_poly.pdbx_seq_one_letter_code
_entity_poly.pdbx_strand_id
1 'polypeptide(L)'
;ALKGKCISFPQDVINIATTLPLELDDLCDSLKIIFVGSRMPQRSQLKHVLTVRKKKIYDALQWLNQNNPLYRYITINLPTIDKLPDDDVPECLWATMEISNNTEAAESERSSYIPDPLANAFEPNTTTTVPITAR
;
A
#
# COMPACT_ATOMS: atom_id res chain seq x y z
N ALA A 1 19.49 -33.79 -12.95
CA ALA A 1 18.10 -33.61 -12.51
C ALA A 1 18.03 -32.43 -11.54
N LEU A 2 17.12 -31.47 -11.76
CA LEU A 2 17.00 -30.26 -10.93
C LEU A 2 16.04 -30.53 -9.76
N LYS A 3 16.48 -30.31 -8.52
CA LYS A 3 15.69 -30.55 -7.31
C LYS A 3 15.16 -29.21 -6.79
N GLY A 4 13.86 -28.97 -6.94
CA GLY A 4 13.18 -27.76 -6.42
C GLY A 4 12.45 -28.04 -5.12
N LYS A 5 12.37 -27.03 -4.24
CA LYS A 5 11.47 -27.05 -3.07
C LYS A 5 10.15 -26.38 -3.47
N CYS A 6 9.04 -27.10 -3.39
CA CYS A 6 7.70 -26.53 -3.57
C CYS A 6 7.01 -26.48 -2.21
N ILE A 7 6.30 -25.40 -1.93
CA ILE A 7 5.40 -25.27 -0.78
C ILE A 7 4.03 -24.97 -1.35
N SER A 8 3.05 -25.82 -1.07
CA SER A 8 1.65 -25.61 -1.42
C SER A 8 0.88 -25.45 -0.12
N PHE A 9 0.24 -24.30 0.07
CA PHE A 9 -0.70 -24.09 1.16
C PHE A 9 -2.10 -24.41 0.62
N PRO A 10 -2.89 -25.23 1.31
CA PRO A 10 -4.30 -25.37 0.98
C PRO A 10 -4.96 -24.00 1.16
N GLN A 11 -5.26 -23.34 0.04
CA GLN A 11 -6.12 -22.17 0.05
C GLN A 11 -7.55 -22.71 0.13
N ASP A 12 -8.23 -22.44 1.24
CA ASP A 12 -9.67 -22.66 1.32
C ASP A 12 -10.36 -21.63 0.40
N VAL A 13 -10.50 -22.01 -0.87
CA VAL A 13 -11.04 -21.15 -1.93
C VAL A 13 -12.57 -21.08 -1.91
N ILE A 14 -13.24 -21.60 -0.86
CA ILE A 14 -14.70 -21.63 -0.76
C ILE A 14 -15.20 -20.32 -0.13
N ASN A 15 -14.91 -19.20 -0.79
CA ASN A 15 -15.84 -18.07 -0.85
C ASN A 15 -15.43 -17.14 -1.99
N ILE A 16 -15.80 -17.46 -3.23
CA ILE A 16 -15.83 -16.41 -4.24
C ILE A 16 -16.90 -15.40 -3.80
N ALA A 17 -16.52 -14.14 -3.63
CA ALA A 17 -17.44 -13.11 -3.17
C ALA A 17 -18.66 -13.05 -4.10
N THR A 18 -19.84 -13.34 -3.56
CA THR A 18 -21.12 -13.23 -4.30
C THR A 18 -21.56 -11.78 -4.46
N THR A 19 -21.01 -10.91 -3.60
CA THR A 19 -21.33 -9.49 -3.52
C THR A 19 -20.04 -8.69 -3.33
N LEU A 20 -19.89 -7.58 -4.05
CA LEU A 20 -18.75 -6.67 -3.94
C LEU A 20 -19.21 -5.19 -3.92
N PRO A 21 -18.47 -4.29 -3.26
CA PRO A 21 -17.30 -4.54 -2.42
C PRO A 21 -17.69 -5.12 -1.05
N LEU A 22 -16.69 -5.60 -0.28
CA LEU A 22 -16.84 -5.88 1.16
C LEU A 22 -17.20 -4.58 1.90
N GLU A 23 -17.83 -4.71 3.07
CA GLU A 23 -18.05 -3.54 3.92
C GLU A 23 -16.71 -2.97 4.38
N LEU A 24 -16.68 -1.65 4.55
CA LEU A 24 -15.45 -0.94 4.89
C LEU A 24 -14.93 -1.34 6.28
N ASP A 25 -15.84 -1.69 7.20
CA ASP A 25 -15.50 -2.16 8.54
C ASP A 25 -14.80 -3.53 8.50
N ASP A 26 -15.25 -4.46 7.65
CA ASP A 26 -14.60 -5.77 7.47
C ASP A 26 -13.15 -5.62 6.96
N LEU A 27 -12.93 -4.64 6.09
CA LEU A 27 -11.58 -4.29 5.62
C LEU A 27 -10.71 -3.78 6.77
N CYS A 28 -11.28 -2.92 7.63
CA CYS A 28 -10.59 -2.34 8.77
C CYS A 28 -10.24 -3.40 9.84
N ASP A 29 -11.07 -4.42 10.04
CA ASP A 29 -10.75 -5.56 10.91
C ASP A 29 -9.58 -6.40 10.39
N SER A 30 -9.44 -6.48 9.07
CA SER A 30 -8.41 -7.28 8.41
C SER A 30 -7.08 -6.54 8.20
N LEU A 31 -7.08 -5.20 8.30
CA LEU A 31 -5.97 -4.35 7.88
C LEU A 31 -5.45 -3.52 9.05
N LYS A 32 -4.21 -3.81 9.45
CA LYS A 32 -3.46 -3.04 10.45
C LYS A 32 -2.45 -2.12 9.78
N ILE A 33 -2.47 -0.83 10.12
CA ILE A 33 -1.53 0.17 9.58
C ILE A 33 -0.51 0.51 10.65
N ILE A 34 0.77 0.28 10.35
CA ILE A 34 1.88 0.61 11.26
C ILE A 34 2.73 1.67 10.59
N PHE A 35 2.81 2.85 11.20
CA PHE A 35 3.72 3.90 10.78
C PHE A 35 5.00 3.86 11.60
N VAL A 36 6.15 3.70 10.95
CA VAL A 36 7.45 3.74 11.64
C VAL A 36 8.01 5.16 11.54
N GLY A 37 8.14 5.84 12.68
CA GLY A 37 8.64 7.21 12.72
C GLY A 37 8.47 7.88 14.07
N SER A 38 9.00 9.09 14.19
CA SER A 38 9.00 9.83 15.45
C SER A 38 7.68 10.55 15.77
N ARG A 39 6.77 10.70 14.79
CA ARG A 39 5.50 11.43 14.92
C ARG A 39 4.41 10.82 14.03
N MET A 40 3.13 11.02 14.40
CA MET A 40 1.99 10.65 13.55
C MET A 40 2.08 11.39 12.21
N PRO A 41 1.88 10.72 11.08
CA PRO A 41 1.76 11.39 9.79
C PRO A 41 0.51 12.27 9.77
N GLN A 42 0.57 13.36 9.03
CA GLN A 42 -0.63 14.15 8.76
C GLN A 42 -1.53 13.44 7.75
N ARG A 43 -2.84 13.67 7.85
CA ARG A 43 -3.82 13.07 6.94
C ARG A 43 -3.53 13.38 5.47
N SER A 44 -3.06 14.59 5.17
CA SER A 44 -2.63 14.97 3.81
C SER A 44 -1.54 14.05 3.26
N GLN A 45 -0.58 13.63 4.09
CA GLN A 45 0.48 12.71 3.69
C GLN A 45 -0.08 11.31 3.42
N LEU A 46 -1.07 10.88 4.21
CA LEU A 46 -1.70 9.57 4.04
C LEU A 46 -2.68 9.49 2.86
N LYS A 47 -3.27 10.60 2.43
CA LYS A 47 -4.15 10.62 1.24
C LYS A 47 -3.44 10.09 -0.01
N HIS A 48 -2.12 10.20 -0.10
CA HIS A 48 -1.38 9.63 -1.22
C HIS A 48 -1.36 8.09 -1.23
N VAL A 49 -1.58 7.44 -0.09
CA VAL A 49 -1.40 6.00 0.09
C VAL A 49 -2.71 5.28 0.43
N LEU A 50 -3.52 5.87 1.30
CA LEU A 50 -4.70 5.24 1.91
C LEU A 50 -6.03 5.82 1.40
N THR A 51 -6.01 6.65 0.36
CA THR A 51 -7.24 7.22 -0.20
C THR A 51 -8.09 6.16 -0.89
N VAL A 52 -9.35 6.09 -0.47
CA VAL A 52 -10.41 5.31 -1.11
C VAL A 52 -11.15 6.22 -2.09
N ARG A 53 -11.34 5.73 -3.32
CA ARG A 53 -11.91 6.51 -4.44
C ARG A 53 -13.21 5.87 -4.90
N LYS A 54 -14.34 6.27 -4.29
CA LYS A 54 -15.68 5.72 -4.56
C LYS A 54 -15.96 5.52 -6.06
N LYS A 55 -15.80 6.56 -6.87
CA LYS A 55 -16.07 6.50 -8.31
C LYS A 55 -15.20 5.47 -9.05
N LYS A 56 -13.90 5.43 -8.73
CA LYS A 56 -12.98 4.47 -9.36
C LYS A 56 -13.31 3.03 -9.00
N ILE A 57 -13.73 2.78 -7.76
CA ILE A 57 -14.15 1.46 -7.28
C ILE A 57 -15.41 1.02 -8.04
N TYR A 58 -16.42 1.88 -8.13
CA TYR A 58 -17.63 1.59 -8.88
C TYR A 58 -17.33 1.25 -10.35
N ASP A 59 -16.59 2.12 -11.04
CA ASP A 59 -16.24 1.96 -12.45
C ASP A 59 -15.44 0.65 -12.67
N ALA A 60 -14.52 0.31 -11.75
CA ALA A 60 -13.73 -0.91 -11.80
C ALA A 60 -14.57 -2.18 -11.56
N LEU A 61 -15.51 -2.16 -10.62
CA LEU A 61 -16.41 -3.30 -10.37
C LEU A 61 -17.35 -3.53 -11.54
N GLN A 62 -17.84 -2.46 -12.16
CA GLN A 62 -18.66 -2.54 -13.37
C GLN A 62 -17.85 -3.16 -14.52
N TRP A 63 -16.60 -2.71 -14.72
CA TRP A 63 -15.70 -3.29 -15.70
C TRP A 63 -15.43 -4.77 -15.42
N LEU A 64 -15.17 -5.14 -14.16
CA LEU A 64 -14.87 -6.51 -13.75
C LEU A 64 -16.03 -7.46 -14.07
N ASN A 65 -17.26 -7.06 -13.74
CA ASN A 65 -18.46 -7.85 -14.03
C ASN A 65 -18.64 -8.07 -15.55
N GLN A 66 -18.38 -7.04 -16.36
CA GLN A 66 -18.54 -7.10 -17.82
C GLN A 66 -17.46 -7.92 -18.53
N ASN A 67 -16.23 -7.91 -18.02
CA ASN A 67 -15.07 -8.43 -18.75
C ASN A 67 -14.54 -9.76 -18.20
N ASN A 68 -14.85 -10.13 -16.96
CA ASN A 68 -14.39 -11.38 -16.36
C ASN A 68 -15.54 -12.38 -16.18
N PRO A 69 -15.58 -13.49 -16.96
CA PRO A 69 -16.63 -14.51 -16.86
C PRO A 69 -16.81 -15.09 -15.45
N LEU A 70 -15.74 -15.16 -14.65
CA LEU A 70 -15.79 -15.68 -13.27
C LEU A 70 -16.55 -14.75 -12.32
N TYR A 71 -16.66 -13.47 -12.67
CA TYR A 71 -17.32 -12.44 -11.85
C TYR A 71 -18.65 -11.97 -12.45
N ARG A 72 -19.16 -12.61 -13.51
CA ARG A 72 -20.38 -12.16 -14.19
C ARG A 72 -21.63 -12.17 -13.31
N TYR A 73 -21.65 -13.05 -12.29
CA TYR A 73 -22.78 -13.23 -11.39
C TYR A 73 -22.63 -12.49 -10.05
N ILE A 74 -21.56 -11.71 -9.86
CA ILE A 74 -21.41 -10.92 -8.63
C ILE A 74 -22.45 -9.80 -8.60
N THR A 75 -23.00 -9.56 -7.43
CA THR A 75 -23.84 -8.38 -7.18
C THR A 75 -22.97 -7.21 -6.75
N ILE A 76 -23.13 -6.07 -7.42
CA ILE A 76 -22.48 -4.82 -6.98
C ILE A 76 -23.36 -4.18 -5.90
N ASN A 77 -22.88 -4.15 -4.67
CA ASN A 77 -23.57 -3.58 -3.52
C ASN A 77 -23.45 -2.05 -3.52
N LEU A 78 -24.40 -1.38 -4.16
CA LEU A 78 -24.47 0.07 -4.21
C LEU A 78 -24.56 0.71 -2.81
N PRO A 79 -25.39 0.21 -1.87
CA PRO A 79 -25.39 0.71 -0.49
C PRO A 79 -24.00 0.75 0.17
N THR A 80 -23.19 -0.29 -0.01
CA THR A 80 -21.81 -0.32 0.52
C THR A 80 -20.92 0.71 -0.18
N ILE A 81 -21.00 0.80 -1.50
CA ILE A 81 -20.27 1.80 -2.28
C ILE A 81 -20.66 3.22 -1.85
N ASP A 82 -21.92 3.44 -1.49
CA ASP A 82 -22.42 4.74 -1.07
C ASP A 82 -21.88 5.21 0.28
N LYS A 83 -21.48 4.28 1.14
CA LYS A 83 -20.79 4.59 2.41
C LYS A 83 -19.32 4.95 2.22
N LEU A 84 -18.72 4.64 1.07
CA LEU A 84 -17.31 4.93 0.83
C LEU A 84 -17.06 6.43 0.74
N PRO A 85 -15.92 6.93 1.25
CA PRO A 85 -15.57 8.33 1.14
C PRO A 85 -15.24 8.74 -0.31
N ASP A 86 -15.45 10.01 -0.61
CA ASP A 86 -15.06 10.62 -1.88
C ASP A 86 -13.59 11.09 -1.83
N ASP A 87 -12.71 10.28 -2.41
CA ASP A 87 -11.27 10.58 -2.56
C ASP A 87 -10.55 10.94 -1.23
N ASP A 88 -10.96 10.32 -0.12
CA ASP A 88 -10.39 10.51 1.21
C ASP A 88 -9.98 9.18 1.87
N VAL A 89 -9.25 9.27 2.98
CA VAL A 89 -8.89 8.14 3.84
C VAL A 89 -10.11 7.78 4.71
N PRO A 90 -10.59 6.53 4.70
CA PRO A 90 -11.60 6.06 5.64
C PRO A 90 -11.25 6.29 7.11
N GLU A 91 -12.22 6.72 7.92
CA GLU A 91 -12.00 6.91 9.36
C GLU A 91 -11.65 5.60 10.08
N CYS A 92 -12.22 4.46 9.66
CA CYS A 92 -11.88 3.17 10.30
C CYS A 92 -10.42 2.78 10.03
N LEU A 93 -9.87 3.07 8.85
CA LEU A 93 -8.45 2.85 8.56
C LEU A 93 -7.56 3.81 9.35
N TRP A 94 -8.02 5.04 9.56
CA TRP A 94 -7.31 5.99 10.42
C TRP A 94 -7.26 5.48 11.87
N ALA A 95 -8.34 4.87 12.35
CA ALA A 95 -8.45 4.34 13.71
C ALA A 95 -7.55 3.11 13.97
N THR A 96 -7.21 2.31 12.95
CA THR A 96 -6.31 1.15 13.11
C THR A 96 -4.82 1.51 13.04
N MET A 97 -4.51 2.80 12.88
CA MET A 97 -3.12 3.26 12.76
C MET A 97 -2.39 3.26 14.10
N GLU A 98 -1.23 2.59 14.13
CA GLU A 98 -0.29 2.61 15.25
C GLU A 98 1.05 3.22 14.84
N ILE A 99 1.73 3.91 15.75
CA ILE A 99 3.12 4.35 15.55
C ILE A 99 4.07 3.36 16.20
N SER A 100 5.10 2.97 15.46
CA SER A 100 6.27 2.28 16.00
C SER A 100 7.46 3.22 16.01
N ASN A 101 8.10 3.35 17.17
CA ASN A 101 9.27 4.20 17.38
C ASN A 101 10.58 3.48 17.03
N ASN A 102 10.52 2.22 16.58
CA ASN A 102 11.68 1.39 16.25
C ASN A 102 12.34 1.84 14.93
N THR A 103 12.88 3.05 14.96
CA THR A 103 13.52 3.73 13.84
C THR A 103 14.86 3.10 13.49
N GLU A 104 15.60 2.59 14.48
CA GLU A 104 16.91 1.95 14.29
C GLU A 104 16.85 0.69 13.41
N ALA A 105 15.84 -0.16 13.59
CA ALA A 105 15.66 -1.35 12.75
C ALA A 105 15.31 -0.95 11.29
N ALA A 106 14.45 0.05 11.12
CA ALA A 106 14.05 0.54 9.80
C ALA A 106 15.20 1.28 9.07
N GLU A 107 16.05 1.99 9.80
CA GLU A 107 17.25 2.64 9.28
C GLU A 107 18.32 1.61 8.87
N SER A 108 18.48 0.55 9.66
CA SER A 108 19.35 -0.59 9.32
C SER A 108 18.92 -1.26 8.02
N GLU A 109 17.62 -1.54 7.85
CA GLU A 109 17.05 -2.08 6.60
C GLU A 109 17.28 -1.14 5.41
N ARG A 110 17.13 0.18 5.62
CA ARG A 110 17.36 1.22 4.60
C ARG A 110 18.83 1.40 4.22
N SER A 111 19.77 1.15 5.13
CA SER A 111 21.21 1.38 4.87
C SER A 111 21.79 0.48 3.77
N SER A 112 21.11 -0.65 3.48
CA SER A 112 21.50 -1.56 2.41
C SER A 112 21.06 -1.12 1.01
N TYR A 113 20.16 -0.13 0.90
CA TYR A 113 19.71 0.40 -0.37
C TYR A 113 20.72 1.41 -0.92
N ILE A 114 21.01 1.29 -2.21
CA ILE A 114 21.83 2.29 -2.92
C ILE A 114 21.07 3.63 -2.88
N PRO A 115 21.65 4.71 -2.34
CA PRO A 115 21.01 6.02 -2.35
C PRO A 115 20.70 6.45 -3.79
N ASP A 116 19.53 7.06 -4.00
CA ASP A 116 19.16 7.61 -5.31
C ASP A 116 20.21 8.65 -5.74
N PRO A 117 20.96 8.41 -6.84
CA PRO A 117 21.99 9.35 -7.33
C PRO A 117 21.42 10.74 -7.65
N LEU A 118 20.11 10.85 -7.85
CA LEU A 118 19.42 12.09 -8.20
C LEU A 118 18.90 12.85 -6.96
N ALA A 119 18.89 12.25 -5.77
CA ALA A 119 18.41 12.90 -4.56
C ALA A 119 19.35 14.01 -4.03
N ASN A 120 20.63 13.97 -4.38
CA ASN A 120 21.66 14.91 -3.91
C ASN A 120 22.15 15.88 -5.01
N ALA A 121 21.28 16.31 -5.92
CA ALA A 121 21.66 17.25 -6.99
C ALA A 121 21.75 18.73 -6.55
N PHE A 122 21.59 19.06 -5.26
CA PHE A 122 21.65 20.43 -4.74
C PHE A 122 22.44 20.54 -3.43
N GLU A 123 23.73 20.27 -3.49
CA GLU A 123 24.68 20.77 -2.49
C GLU A 123 25.85 21.41 -3.26
N PRO A 124 26.04 22.75 -3.23
CA PRO A 124 27.20 23.38 -3.85
C PRO A 124 28.47 22.96 -3.11
N ASN A 125 29.27 22.16 -3.82
CA ASN A 125 30.49 21.51 -3.40
C ASN A 125 31.50 22.52 -2.81
N THR A 126 31.79 22.43 -1.51
CA THR A 126 33.04 22.98 -0.95
C THR A 126 34.06 21.86 -0.77
N THR A 127 35.01 21.86 -1.71
CA THR A 127 36.43 21.51 -1.56
C THR A 127 36.79 20.16 -0.92
N THR A 128 37.03 19.16 -1.77
CA THR A 128 38.06 18.14 -1.54
C THR A 128 38.88 17.97 -2.82
N THR A 129 39.97 18.73 -2.93
CA THR A 129 41.03 18.49 -3.91
C THR A 129 41.77 17.19 -3.54
N VAL A 130 41.70 16.19 -4.41
CA VAL A 130 42.54 14.98 -4.34
C VAL A 130 43.70 15.15 -5.33
N PRO A 131 44.98 15.07 -4.92
CA PRO A 131 46.09 15.22 -5.84
C PRO A 131 46.28 13.93 -6.65
N ILE A 132 46.41 14.07 -7.97
CA ILE A 132 46.78 12.98 -8.86
C ILE A 132 48.31 12.89 -8.88
N THR A 133 48.86 11.88 -8.23
CA THR A 133 50.26 11.48 -8.43
C THR A 133 50.33 10.68 -9.72
N ALA A 134 51.04 11.22 -10.72
CA ALA A 134 51.35 10.50 -11.94
C ALA A 134 52.53 9.55 -11.71
N ARG A 135 52.35 8.27 -12.04
CA ARG A 135 53.39 7.43 -12.62
C ARG A 135 52.81 6.23 -13.34
#